data_AF-A0A534LEW8-F1
#
_entry.id   AF-A0A534LEW8-F1
#
_cell.length_a   1.000
_cell.length_b   1.000
_cell.length_c   1.000
_cell.angle_alpha   90.00
_cell.angle_beta   90.00
_cell.angle_gamma   90.00
#
_symmetry.space_group_name_H-M   'P 1'
#
loop_
_entity.id
_entity.type
_entity.pdbx_description
1 polymer ?
#
loop_
_entity_poly.entity_id
_entity_poly.type
_entity_poly.pdbx_seq_one_letter_code
_entity_poly.pdbx_strand_id
1 'polypeptide(L)' 'MARTVGARRPEKIQFNIRVEGEVLARFRDYCRRNGLDPQGQVVLFMRKVLDTEFDFQERLWSALKEERS' A
#
# COMPACT_ATOMS: atom_id res chain seq x y z
N MET A 1 -36.89 -7.28 -16.87
CA MET A 1 -35.67 -8.11 -16.87
C MET A 1 -34.61 -7.41 -16.03
N ALA A 2 -34.36 -7.87 -14.80
CA ALA A 2 -33.38 -7.27 -13.92
C ALA A 2 -31.98 -7.77 -14.27
N ARG A 3 -31.12 -6.86 -14.74
CA ARG A 3 -29.73 -7.14 -15.11
C ARG A 3 -28.92 -7.23 -13.82
N THR A 4 -28.68 -8.44 -13.32
CA THR A 4 -27.76 -8.66 -12.19
C THR A 4 -26.35 -8.32 -12.64
N VAL A 5 -25.86 -7.16 -12.24
CA VAL A 5 -24.45 -6.78 -12.36
C VAL A 5 -23.70 -7.69 -11.39
N GLY A 6 -23.10 -8.77 -11.92
CA GLY A 6 -22.28 -9.67 -11.12
C GLY A 6 -21.14 -8.89 -10.49
N ALA A 7 -21.16 -8.73 -9.17
CA ALA A 7 -20.06 -8.15 -8.42
C ALA A 7 -18.81 -9.00 -8.72
N ARG A 8 -17.88 -8.45 -9.51
CA ARG A 8 -16.59 -9.08 -9.78
C ARG A 8 -15.92 -9.32 -8.42
N ARG A 9 -15.77 -10.58 -8.04
CA ARG A 9 -15.01 -10.92 -6.84
C ARG A 9 -13.59 -10.35 -7.01
N PRO A 10 -13.04 -9.66 -6.00
CA PRO A 10 -11.68 -9.16 -6.08
C PRO A 10 -10.76 -10.35 -6.31
N GLU A 11 -9.94 -10.23 -7.34
CA GLU A 11 -9.00 -11.28 -7.73
C GLU A 11 -7.96 -11.44 -6.62
N LYS A 12 -7.77 -12.67 -6.13
CA LYS A 12 -6.75 -12.96 -5.13
C LYS A 12 -5.41 -13.09 -5.83
N ILE A 13 -4.61 -12.04 -5.77
CA ILE A 13 -3.26 -12.00 -6.34
C ILE A 13 -2.26 -12.20 -5.19
N GLN A 14 -1.38 -13.19 -5.31
CA GLN A 14 -0.30 -13.42 -4.35
C GLN A 14 0.99 -12.82 -4.89
N PHE A 15 1.65 -11.98 -4.08
CA PHE A 15 2.95 -11.41 -4.42
C PHE A 15 4.02 -11.98 -3.50
N ASN A 16 5.05 -12.60 -4.07
CA ASN A 16 6.13 -13.22 -3.28
C ASN A 16 7.32 -12.26 -3.20
N ILE A 17 7.59 -11.72 -2.02
CA ILE A 17 8.66 -10.75 -1.78
C ILE A 17 9.78 -11.45 -1.01
N ARG A 18 11.02 -11.33 -1.49
CA ARG A 18 12.21 -11.71 -0.74
C ARG A 18 12.72 -10.49 0.03
N VAL A 19 12.96 -10.68 1.31
CA VAL A 19 13.45 -9.64 2.22
C VAL A 19 14.68 -10.19 2.94
N GLU A 20 15.60 -9.30 3.29
CA GLU A 20 16.76 -9.64 4.09
C GLU A 20 16.33 -10.20 5.47
N GLY A 21 17.03 -11.26 5.93
CA GLY A 21 16.65 -12.00 7.12
C GLY A 21 16.68 -11.16 8.40
N GLU A 22 17.68 -10.30 8.57
CA GLU A 22 17.79 -9.42 9.75
C GLU A 22 16.64 -8.41 9.79
N VAL A 23 16.33 -7.80 8.65
CA VAL A 23 15.23 -6.84 8.51
C VAL A 23 13.90 -7.49 8.88
N LEU A 24 13.64 -8.70 8.37
CA LEU A 24 12.42 -9.44 8.69
C LEU A 24 12.34 -9.80 10.18
N ALA A 25 13.45 -10.20 10.80
CA ALA A 25 13.50 -10.51 12.22
C ALA A 25 13.17 -9.28 13.09
N ARG A 26 13.85 -8.16 12.83
CA ARG A 26 13.63 -6.89 13.56
C ARG A 26 12.21 -6.37 13.39
N PHE A 27 11.64 -6.50 12.19
CA PHE A 27 10.26 -6.11 11.92
C PHE A 27 9.25 -6.98 12.69
N ARG A 28 9.46 -8.30 12.74
CA ARG A 28 8.62 -9.20 13.54
C ARG A 28 8.68 -8.90 15.03
N ASP A 29 9.87 -8.60 15.55
CA ASP A 29 10.04 -8.24 16.96
C ASP A 29 9.39 -6.89 17.30
N TYR A 30 9.47 -5.91 16.38
CA TYR A 30 8.71 -4.67 16.49
C TYR A 30 7.20 -4.95 16.55
N CYS A 31 6.67 -5.76 15.62
CA CYS A 31 5.24 -6.07 15.60
C CYS A 31 4.79 -6.77 16.88
N ARG A 32 5.56 -7.76 17.36
CA ARG A 32 5.26 -8.49 18.60
C ARG A 32 5.18 -7.56 19.81
N ARG A 33 6.16 -6.66 19.96
CA ARG A 33 6.21 -5.70 21.08
C ARG A 33 5.02 -4.73 21.10
N ASN A 34 4.43 -4.47 19.94
CA ASN A 34 3.33 -3.51 19.78
C ASN A 34 1.98 -4.20 19.54
N GLY A 35 1.89 -5.54 19.63
CA GLY A 35 0.65 -6.28 19.39
C GLY A 35 0.12 -6.18 17.94
N LEU A 36 1.02 -6.01 16.97
CA LEU A 36 0.68 -5.83 15.55
C LEU A 36 0.81 -7.14 14.77
N ASP A 37 -0.02 -7.33 13.74
CA ASP A 37 0.13 -8.39 12.75
C ASP A 37 1.15 -7.98 11.66
N PRO A 38 2.30 -8.67 11.52
CA PRO A 38 3.32 -8.32 10.53
C PRO A 38 2.80 -8.27 9.08
N GLN A 39 1.90 -9.19 8.70
CA GLN A 39 1.37 -9.22 7.32
C GLN A 39 0.48 -8.01 7.04
N GLY A 40 -0.46 -7.73 7.93
CA GLY A 40 -1.30 -6.55 7.87
C GLY A 40 -0.49 -5.25 7.85
N GLN A 41 0.60 -5.15 8.61
CA GLN A 41 1.47 -3.98 8.60
C GLN A 41 2.18 -3.75 7.27
N VAL A 42 2.60 -4.82 6.57
CA VAL A 42 3.16 -4.70 5.21
C VAL A 42 2.09 -4.16 4.25
N VAL A 43 0.87 -4.68 4.31
CA VAL A 43 -0.24 -4.21 3.46
C VAL A 43 -0.57 -2.75 3.75
N LEU A 44 -0.63 -2.35 5.03
CA LEU A 44 -0.87 -0.98 5.44
C LEU A 44 0.24 -0.04 4.97
N PHE A 45 1.50 -0.47 5.07
CA PHE A 45 2.63 0.27 4.54
C PHE A 45 2.51 0.48 3.03
N MET A 46 2.27 -0.59 2.26
CA MET A 46 2.10 -0.50 0.81
C MET A 46 0.94 0.43 0.44
N ARG A 47 -0.20 0.33 1.13
CA ARG A 47 -1.34 1.23 0.92
C ARG A 47 -0.96 2.68 1.17
N LYS A 48 -0.29 2.96 2.30
CA LYS A 48 0.13 4.32 2.64
C LYS A 48 1.12 4.87 1.61
N VAL A 49 2.06 4.06 1.11
CA VAL A 49 2.97 4.46 0.04
C VAL A 49 2.18 4.83 -1.21
N LEU A 50 1.24 3.99 -1.65
CA LEU A 50 0.41 4.28 -2.82
C LEU A 50 -0.44 5.55 -2.64
N ASP A 51 -1.07 5.72 -1.48
CA ASP A 51 -1.87 6.91 -1.17
C ASP A 51 -0.99 8.18 -1.16
N THR A 52 0.26 8.08 -0.71
CA THR A 52 1.21 9.22 -0.62
C THR A 52 1.92 9.50 -1.96
N GLU A 53 2.26 8.48 -2.75
CA GLU A 53 2.82 8.68 -4.10
C GLU A 53 1.79 9.28 -5.05
N PHE A 54 0.51 8.93 -4.90
CA PHE A 54 -0.59 9.58 -5.61
C PHE A 54 -0.65 11.08 -5.29
N ASP A 55 -0.47 11.43 -4.01
CA ASP A 55 -0.39 12.83 -3.55
C ASP A 55 0.89 13.52 -4.05
N PHE A 56 2.03 12.82 -4.14
CA PHE A 56 3.26 13.41 -4.68
C PHE A 56 3.13 13.82 -6.15
N GLN A 57 2.51 12.97 -6.99
CA GLN A 57 2.29 13.31 -8.41
C GLN A 57 1.31 14.48 -8.57
N GLU A 58 0.20 14.51 -7.83
CA GLU A 58 -0.74 15.63 -7.87
C GLU A 58 -0.12 16.94 -7.37
N ARG A 59 0.66 16.88 -6.28
CA ARG A 59 1.37 18.05 -5.73
C ARG A 59 2.46 18.55 -6.66
N LEU A 60 3.21 17.65 -7.30
CA LEU A 60 4.19 18.00 -8.32
C LEU A 60 3.52 18.67 -9.53
N TRP A 61 2.40 18.12 -10.01
CA TRP A 61 1.67 18.67 -11.13
C TRP A 61 1.03 20.03 -10.82
N SER A 62 0.61 20.24 -9.57
CA SER A 62 0.08 21.52 -9.09
C SER A 62 1.17 22.59 -9.02
N ALA A 63 2.33 22.26 -8.44
CA ALA A 63 3.48 23.16 -8.38
C ALA A 63 3.97 23.57 -9.78
N LEU A 64 4.03 22.64 -10.74
CA LEU A 64 4.42 22.92 -12.12
C LEU A 64 3.40 23.79 -12.89
N LYS A 65 2.14 23.82 -12.46
CA LYS A 65 1.11 24.71 -13.04
C LYS A 65 1.17 26.11 -12.43
N GLU A 66 1.46 26.22 -11.13
CA GLU A 66 1.65 27.51 -10.45
C GLU A 66 2.87 28.26 -10.98
N GLU A 67 3.99 27.57 -11.29
CA GLU A 67 5.17 28.22 -11.93
C GLU A 67 4.91 28.71 -13.37
N ARG A 68 3.81 28.28 -14.00
CA ARG A 68 3.46 28.64 -15.39
C ARG A 68 2.42 29.77 -15.49
N SER A 69 1.91 30.30 -14.39
CA SER A 69 1.03 31.48 -14.34
C SER A 69 1.79 32.71 -13.85
#